data_AF-A0A643EKV8-F1
#
_entry.id   AF-A0A643EKV8-F1
#
_cell.length_a   1.000
_cell.length_b   1.000
_cell.length_c   1.000
_cell.angle_alpha   90.00
_cell.angle_beta   90.00
_cell.angle_gamma   90.00
#
_symmetry.space_group_name_H-M   'P 1'
#
loop_
_entity.id
_entity.type
_entity.pdbx_description
1 polymer ?
#
loop_
_entity_poly.entity_id
_entity_poly.type
_entity_poly.pdbx_seq_one_letter_code
_entity_poly.pdbx_strand_id
1 'polypeptide(L)'
;MLATLFAHANELGLVDNLGLAQLRQLLGEDEEKEEKVDRWLKELLQLGFIRRKIAGLSDSLYADTKVTSSYILNLNHPGLASAGCSSPVVAFYGEAMRSEESRHGFAERFARVQGAFQGLGRTYEMLVWKIYQGVSLLLSNHWSVLGESVRLPQIDGLEKIMTESLHASGKDDSSLEVMVAEMCWWAFHLASRVKNRIAGDSAFASLVGRRVLAFPAKNRDTDDSMTLVFAQEPKGEGPECIVSLSGTKGHVEIWTKESDLSREQLSKHGLVSFEMESTTG
;
A
#
# COMPACT_ATOMS: atom_id res chain seq x y z
N MET A 1 7.30 -8.60 19.16
CA MET A 1 6.62 -8.42 17.86
C MET A 1 6.75 -6.99 17.34
N LEU A 2 6.09 -6.00 17.94
CA LEU A 2 6.07 -4.62 17.41
C LEU A 2 7.47 -4.04 17.20
N ALA A 3 8.37 -4.15 18.19
CA ALA A 3 9.76 -3.70 18.06
C ALA A 3 10.51 -4.39 16.91
N THR A 4 10.26 -5.68 16.68
CA THR A 4 10.83 -6.45 15.56
C THR A 4 10.36 -5.92 14.22
N LEU A 5 9.07 -5.60 14.08
CA LEU A 5 8.53 -4.99 12.87
C LEU A 5 9.16 -3.61 12.63
N PHE A 6 9.29 -2.77 13.66
CA PHE A 6 9.96 -1.47 13.54
C PHE A 6 11.42 -1.57 13.14
N ALA A 7 12.16 -2.54 13.68
CA ALA A 7 13.58 -2.75 13.33
C ALA A 7 13.79 -3.15 11.86
N HIS A 8 12.75 -3.66 11.19
CA HIS A 8 12.77 -4.06 9.79
C HIS A 8 11.95 -3.13 8.88
N ALA A 9 11.35 -2.07 9.43
CA ALA A 9 10.60 -1.10 8.66
C ALA A 9 11.54 -0.08 8.02
N ASN A 10 11.22 0.34 6.80
CA ASN A 10 11.80 1.56 6.25
C ASN A 10 11.20 2.81 6.93
N GLU A 11 11.67 4.00 6.53
CA GLU A 11 11.27 5.27 7.13
C GLU A 11 9.78 5.63 6.90
N LEU A 12 9.10 4.94 5.99
CA LEU A 12 7.66 5.08 5.72
C LEU A 12 6.82 4.03 6.44
N GLY A 13 7.45 3.15 7.23
CA GLY A 13 6.78 2.10 7.98
C GLY A 13 6.49 0.85 7.17
N LEU A 14 7.05 0.70 5.96
CA LEU A 14 6.93 -0.55 5.20
C LEU A 14 7.95 -1.56 5.69
N VAL A 15 7.46 -2.71 6.13
CA VAL A 15 8.22 -3.95 6.33
C VAL A 15 7.96 -4.82 5.11
N ASP A 16 8.91 -4.82 4.18
CA ASP A 16 8.94 -5.79 3.09
C ASP A 16 9.83 -6.99 3.49
N ASN A 17 9.59 -8.16 2.87
CA ASN A 17 10.48 -9.32 2.99
C ASN A 17 10.54 -10.03 4.36
N LEU A 18 9.58 -9.80 5.25
CA LEU A 18 9.50 -10.47 6.56
C LEU A 18 8.28 -11.40 6.63
N GLY A 19 8.43 -12.62 6.13
CA GLY A 19 7.38 -13.63 6.17
C GLY A 19 7.09 -14.15 7.59
N LEU A 20 5.94 -14.80 7.75
CA LEU A 20 5.50 -15.36 9.04
C LEU A 20 6.53 -16.33 9.64
N ALA A 21 7.14 -17.18 8.80
CA ALA A 21 8.19 -18.11 9.24
C ALA A 21 9.43 -17.38 9.78
N GLN A 22 9.85 -16.28 9.14
CA GLN A 22 10.98 -15.47 9.61
C GLN A 22 10.62 -14.73 10.91
N LEU A 23 9.37 -14.24 11.03
CA LEU A 23 8.88 -13.66 12.29
C LEU A 23 8.91 -14.67 13.44
N ARG A 24 8.48 -15.91 13.19
CA ARG A 24 8.54 -16.99 14.19
C ARG A 24 9.98 -17.28 14.59
N GLN A 25 10.87 -17.43 13.62
CA GLN A 25 12.30 -17.65 13.88
C GLN A 25 12.94 -16.52 14.71
N LEU A 26 12.65 -15.25 14.40
CA LEU A 26 13.20 -14.10 15.12
C LEU A 26 12.68 -13.98 16.57
N LEU A 27 11.52 -14.56 16.87
CA LEU A 27 10.89 -14.50 18.19
C LEU A 27 11.10 -15.78 19.01
N GLY A 28 11.67 -16.82 18.39
CA GLY A 28 12.06 -18.11 18.98
C GLY A 28 11.15 -19.27 18.57
N GLU A 29 11.73 -20.45 18.40
CA GLU A 29 11.13 -21.67 17.83
C GLU A 29 10.28 -22.51 18.81
N ASP A 30 9.78 -21.89 19.88
CA ASP A 30 8.90 -22.59 20.82
C ASP A 30 7.51 -22.74 20.18
N GLU A 31 6.93 -23.95 20.16
CA GLU A 31 5.58 -24.18 19.60
C GLU A 31 4.55 -23.25 20.25
N GLU A 32 4.72 -22.93 21.54
CA GLU A 32 3.86 -21.98 22.25
C GLU A 32 4.03 -20.54 21.72
N LYS A 33 5.19 -20.21 21.16
CA LYS A 33 5.49 -18.91 20.55
C LYS A 33 5.02 -18.80 19.11
N GLU A 34 4.94 -19.91 18.36
CA GLU A 34 4.38 -19.88 17.00
C GLU A 34 2.92 -19.41 16.99
N GLU A 35 2.10 -19.97 17.87
CA GLU A 35 0.70 -19.54 18.04
C GLU A 35 0.60 -18.11 18.58
N LYS A 36 1.57 -17.68 19.39
CA LYS A 36 1.64 -16.29 19.89
C LYS A 36 1.92 -15.30 18.77
N VAL A 37 2.72 -15.65 17.76
CA VAL A 37 3.07 -14.74 16.65
C VAL A 37 1.84 -14.33 15.84
N ASP A 38 1.01 -15.28 15.44
CA ASP A 38 -0.21 -14.97 14.68
C ASP A 38 -1.20 -14.16 15.51
N ARG A 39 -1.34 -14.50 16.79
CA ARG A 39 -2.18 -13.74 17.73
C ARG A 39 -1.69 -12.31 17.90
N TRP A 40 -0.40 -12.10 18.11
CA TRP A 40 0.20 -10.77 18.24
C TRP A 40 0.06 -9.95 16.96
N LEU A 41 0.18 -10.56 15.78
CA LEU A 41 -0.05 -9.84 14.52
C LEU A 41 -1.50 -9.40 14.38
N LYS A 42 -2.46 -10.25 14.74
CA LYS A 42 -3.89 -9.90 14.78
C LYS A 42 -4.16 -8.78 15.78
N GLU A 43 -3.62 -8.88 16.99
CA GLU A 43 -3.74 -7.84 18.02
C GLU A 43 -3.17 -6.50 17.53
N LEU A 44 -2.00 -6.49 16.88
CA LEU A 44 -1.41 -5.26 16.34
C LEU A 44 -2.23 -4.64 15.19
N LEU A 45 -2.88 -5.46 14.36
CA LEU A 45 -3.85 -5.00 13.36
C LEU A 45 -5.11 -4.43 14.02
N GLN A 46 -5.67 -5.13 15.01
CA GLN A 46 -6.86 -4.71 15.74
C GLN A 46 -6.64 -3.42 16.54
N LEU A 47 -5.45 -3.25 17.11
CA LEU A 47 -5.05 -2.05 17.82
C LEU A 47 -4.67 -0.89 16.89
N GLY A 48 -4.44 -1.16 15.60
CA GLY A 48 -4.11 -0.13 14.60
C GLY A 48 -2.64 0.27 14.55
N PHE A 49 -1.75 -0.48 15.21
CA PHE A 49 -0.29 -0.35 15.05
C PHE A 49 0.17 -0.76 13.65
N ILE A 50 -0.58 -1.65 12.99
CA ILE A 50 -0.40 -2.02 11.59
C ILE A 50 -1.58 -1.43 10.81
N ARG A 51 -1.31 -0.52 9.87
CA ARG A 51 -2.31 0.03 8.93
C ARG A 51 -2.86 -1.06 8.04
N ARG A 52 -1.95 -1.89 7.51
CA ARG A 52 -2.26 -2.92 6.53
C ARG A 52 -1.28 -4.09 6.60
N LYS A 53 -1.82 -5.29 6.46
CA LYS A 53 -1.09 -6.50 6.10
C LYS A 53 -1.43 -6.85 4.65
N ILE A 54 -0.41 -7.05 3.83
CA ILE A 54 -0.53 -7.63 2.49
C ILE A 54 -0.10 -9.08 2.60
N ALA A 55 -1.03 -10.00 2.39
CA ALA A 55 -0.74 -11.43 2.49
C ALA A 55 0.23 -11.85 1.39
N GLY A 56 1.28 -12.54 1.80
CA GLY A 56 2.16 -13.26 0.89
C GLY A 56 1.55 -14.62 0.49
N LEU A 57 2.29 -15.38 -0.31
CA LEU A 57 1.97 -16.78 -0.60
C LEU A 57 2.83 -17.71 0.24
N SER A 58 2.16 -18.62 0.93
CA SER A 58 2.76 -19.77 1.59
C SER A 58 1.89 -21.00 1.35
N ASP A 59 1.65 -21.35 0.08
CA ASP A 59 0.91 -22.57 -0.23
C ASP A 59 1.88 -23.65 -0.72
N SER A 60 1.73 -24.87 -0.19
CA SER A 60 2.53 -26.05 -0.58
C SER A 60 2.37 -26.42 -2.06
N LEU A 61 1.34 -25.89 -2.71
CA LEU A 61 1.09 -26.03 -4.15
C LEU A 61 2.03 -25.17 -5.02
N TYR A 62 2.73 -24.20 -4.44
CA TYR A 62 3.64 -23.28 -5.14
C TYR A 62 5.07 -23.37 -4.58
N ALA A 63 5.59 -24.60 -4.48
CA ALA A 63 6.86 -24.95 -3.83
C ALA A 63 8.06 -24.08 -4.25
N ASP A 64 8.04 -23.51 -5.46
CA ASP A 64 9.13 -22.70 -6.01
C ASP A 64 8.90 -21.18 -5.97
N THR A 65 7.79 -20.69 -5.39
CA THR A 65 7.64 -19.26 -5.11
C THR A 65 7.11 -18.94 -3.73
N LYS A 66 8.04 -18.68 -2.81
CA LYS A 66 7.71 -18.07 -1.53
C LYS A 66 7.65 -16.55 -1.68
N VAL A 67 6.45 -15.98 -1.72
CA VAL A 67 6.26 -14.52 -1.63
C VAL A 67 5.97 -14.19 -0.17
N THR A 68 6.87 -13.45 0.48
CA THR A 68 6.70 -13.03 1.88
C THR A 68 5.58 -12.00 2.04
N SER A 69 4.89 -12.03 3.18
CA SER A 69 3.92 -10.98 3.53
C SER A 69 4.61 -9.63 3.71
N SER A 70 3.88 -8.54 3.48
CA SER A 70 4.33 -7.17 3.77
C SER A 70 3.44 -6.54 4.83
N TYR A 71 4.02 -5.72 5.71
CA TYR A 71 3.29 -5.00 6.75
C TYR A 71 3.55 -3.50 6.63
N ILE A 72 2.50 -2.72 6.77
CA ILE A 72 2.57 -1.26 6.74
C ILE A 72 2.23 -0.76 8.14
N LEU A 73 3.22 -0.22 8.84
CA LEU A 73 3.10 0.26 10.20
C LEU A 73 2.45 1.64 10.27
N ASN A 74 1.69 1.88 11.33
CA ASN A 74 1.14 3.19 11.62
C ASN A 74 2.13 4.01 12.45
N LEU A 75 3.00 4.77 11.78
CA LEU A 75 4.01 5.60 12.44
C LEU A 75 3.42 6.78 13.24
N ASN A 76 2.17 7.15 12.97
CA ASN A 76 1.41 8.18 13.68
C ASN A 76 0.53 7.60 14.80
N HIS A 77 0.68 6.32 15.13
CA HIS A 77 -0.19 5.68 16.11
C HIS A 77 -0.07 6.39 17.47
N PRO A 78 -1.19 6.72 18.16
CA PRO A 78 -1.17 7.48 19.41
C PRO A 78 -0.29 6.85 20.50
N GLY A 79 -0.25 5.51 20.56
CA GLY A 79 0.63 4.79 21.49
C GLY A 79 2.12 5.01 21.27
N LEU A 80 2.55 5.32 20.03
CA LEU A 80 3.95 5.65 19.72
C LEU A 80 4.27 7.11 20.05
N ALA A 81 3.32 8.01 19.79
CA ALA A 81 3.45 9.42 20.15
C ALA A 81 3.59 9.58 21.68
N SER A 82 2.76 8.89 22.46
CA SER A 82 2.86 8.85 23.93
C SER A 82 4.20 8.29 24.43
N ALA A 83 4.84 7.43 23.65
CA ALA A 83 6.16 6.86 23.96
C ALA A 83 7.34 7.72 23.46
N GLY A 84 7.08 8.85 22.78
CA GLY A 84 8.11 9.68 22.16
C GLY A 84 8.79 9.04 20.94
N CYS A 85 8.18 8.02 20.34
CA CYS A 85 8.73 7.19 19.26
C CYS A 85 8.03 7.39 17.91
N SER A 86 7.13 8.37 17.78
CA SER A 86 6.45 8.65 16.51
C SER A 86 7.41 9.25 15.49
N SER A 87 7.39 8.71 14.27
CA SER A 87 8.00 9.33 13.09
C SER A 87 6.87 9.89 12.27
N PRO A 88 6.58 11.20 12.36
CA PRO A 88 5.35 11.72 11.80
C PRO A 88 5.43 11.57 10.27
N VAL A 89 4.32 11.12 9.67
CA VAL A 89 4.18 10.95 8.24
C VAL A 89 2.87 11.58 7.83
N VAL A 90 2.80 12.17 6.64
CA VAL A 90 1.51 12.72 6.19
C VAL A 90 0.73 11.61 5.50
N ALA A 91 -0.32 11.15 6.17
CA ALA A 91 -1.23 10.16 5.60
C ALA A 91 -2.30 10.87 4.76
N PHE A 92 -2.39 10.49 3.48
CA PHE A 92 -3.38 10.99 2.55
C PHE A 92 -4.34 9.89 2.10
N TYR A 93 -5.62 10.17 2.22
CA TYR A 93 -6.67 9.39 1.58
C TYR A 93 -7.23 10.17 0.39
N GLY A 94 -7.37 9.49 -0.74
CA GLY A 94 -8.12 10.01 -1.86
C GLY A 94 -8.76 8.88 -2.64
N GLU A 95 -10.01 9.07 -3.05
CA GLU A 95 -10.63 8.32 -4.16
C GLU A 95 -9.91 8.68 -5.47
N ALA A 96 -8.60 8.46 -5.56
CA ALA A 96 -7.74 8.92 -6.65
C ALA A 96 -8.02 8.22 -7.99
N MET A 97 -9.16 7.53 -8.14
CA MET A 97 -9.43 6.61 -9.25
C MET A 97 -10.74 6.82 -10.00
N ARG A 98 -11.60 7.79 -9.64
CA ARG A 98 -12.88 7.96 -10.35
C ARG A 98 -12.80 8.98 -11.49
N SER A 99 -13.00 8.52 -12.73
CA SER A 99 -13.94 9.17 -13.65
C SER A 99 -15.12 8.24 -13.88
N GLU A 100 -16.33 8.77 -14.09
CA GLU A 100 -17.51 7.93 -14.43
C GLU A 100 -17.28 7.08 -15.68
N GLU A 101 -16.44 7.55 -16.60
CA GLU A 101 -16.09 6.90 -17.86
C GLU A 101 -15.06 5.76 -17.69
N SER A 102 -14.24 5.78 -16.62
CA SER A 102 -13.16 4.80 -16.42
C SER A 102 -13.58 3.54 -15.64
N ARG A 103 -14.81 3.49 -15.10
CA ARG A 103 -15.34 2.33 -14.36
C ARG A 103 -15.27 1.02 -15.15
N HIS A 104 -15.44 1.09 -16.46
CA HIS A 104 -15.39 -0.08 -17.33
C HIS A 104 -13.94 -0.44 -17.71
N GLY A 105 -13.04 0.54 -17.81
CA GLY A 105 -11.66 0.30 -18.24
C GLY A 105 -10.75 -0.36 -17.20
N PHE A 106 -10.91 -0.05 -15.90
CA PHE A 106 -10.07 -0.61 -14.82
C PHE A 106 -10.36 -2.10 -14.60
N ALA A 107 -11.59 -2.46 -14.21
CA ALA A 107 -11.95 -3.84 -13.92
C ALA A 107 -11.87 -4.77 -15.16
N GLU A 108 -12.22 -4.31 -16.36
CA GLU A 108 -12.23 -5.15 -17.57
C GLU A 108 -10.82 -5.50 -18.08
N ARG A 109 -9.90 -4.51 -18.11
CA ARG A 109 -8.49 -4.77 -18.44
C ARG A 109 -7.78 -5.52 -17.32
N PHE A 110 -8.14 -5.27 -16.06
CA PHE A 110 -7.60 -6.00 -14.92
C PHE A 110 -8.07 -7.46 -14.90
N ALA A 111 -9.32 -7.74 -15.29
CA ALA A 111 -9.84 -9.11 -15.39
C ALA A 111 -9.02 -9.96 -16.38
N ARG A 112 -8.52 -9.36 -17.48
CA ARG A 112 -7.65 -10.05 -18.45
C ARG A 112 -6.34 -10.52 -17.84
N VAL A 113 -5.69 -9.69 -17.01
CA VAL A 113 -4.42 -10.05 -16.34
C VAL A 113 -4.64 -10.84 -15.05
N GLN A 114 -5.80 -10.70 -14.40
CA GLN A 114 -6.16 -11.43 -13.18
C GLN A 114 -6.16 -12.94 -13.38
N GLY A 115 -6.80 -13.43 -14.46
CA GLY A 115 -6.80 -14.87 -14.77
C GLY A 115 -5.39 -15.41 -15.03
N ALA A 116 -4.55 -14.63 -15.71
CA ALA A 116 -3.16 -14.99 -15.95
C ALA A 116 -2.33 -15.00 -14.64
N PHE A 117 -2.54 -14.04 -13.73
CA PHE A 117 -1.90 -13.95 -12.42
C PHE A 117 -2.34 -15.09 -11.48
N GLN A 118 -3.63 -15.41 -11.48
CA GLN A 118 -4.17 -16.60 -10.78
C GLN A 118 -3.57 -17.89 -11.34
N GLY A 119 -3.42 -17.98 -12.67
CA GLY A 119 -2.71 -19.09 -13.31
C GLY A 119 -1.20 -19.14 -13.01
N LEU A 120 -0.64 -18.13 -12.35
CA LEU A 120 0.72 -18.16 -11.76
C LEU A 120 0.72 -18.57 -10.29
N GLY A 121 -0.45 -18.93 -9.76
CA GLY A 121 -0.62 -19.20 -8.34
C GLY A 121 -0.64 -17.96 -7.46
N ARG A 122 -0.85 -16.78 -8.05
CA ARG A 122 -0.74 -15.50 -7.35
C ARG A 122 -2.13 -14.91 -7.04
N THR A 123 -2.22 -14.19 -5.93
CA THR A 123 -3.47 -13.56 -5.48
C THR A 123 -3.69 -12.21 -6.12
N TYR A 124 -4.95 -11.81 -6.28
CA TYR A 124 -5.33 -10.46 -6.71
C TYR A 124 -4.67 -9.38 -5.84
N GLU A 125 -4.65 -9.57 -4.51
CA GLU A 125 -4.04 -8.61 -3.58
C GLU A 125 -2.56 -8.34 -3.85
N MET A 126 -1.79 -9.36 -4.25
CA MET A 126 -0.38 -9.17 -4.60
C MET A 126 -0.19 -8.43 -5.92
N LEU A 127 -1.05 -8.69 -6.91
CA LEU A 127 -1.03 -7.95 -8.18
C LEU A 127 -1.26 -6.46 -7.92
N VAL A 128 -2.30 -6.16 -7.15
CA VAL A 128 -2.61 -4.78 -6.73
C VAL A 128 -1.44 -4.20 -5.94
N TRP A 129 -0.90 -4.91 -4.97
CA TRP A 129 0.24 -4.44 -4.20
C TRP A 129 1.44 -4.03 -5.08
N LYS A 130 1.77 -4.84 -6.09
CA LYS A 130 2.88 -4.54 -7.02
C LYS A 130 2.64 -3.27 -7.84
N ILE A 131 1.42 -3.08 -8.31
CA ILE A 131 1.03 -1.84 -9.00
C ILE A 131 1.25 -0.63 -8.09
N TYR A 132 0.85 -0.72 -6.82
CA TYR A 132 1.02 0.35 -5.85
C TYR A 132 2.48 0.58 -5.42
N GLN A 133 3.32 -0.46 -5.44
CA GLN A 133 4.78 -0.30 -5.33
C GLN A 133 5.33 0.49 -6.52
N GLY A 134 4.84 0.24 -7.74
CA GLY A 134 5.14 1.04 -8.92
C GLY A 134 4.68 2.50 -8.78
N VAL A 135 3.46 2.73 -8.27
CA VAL A 135 2.96 4.08 -7.97
C VAL A 135 3.87 4.80 -6.97
N SER A 136 4.31 4.11 -5.92
CA SER A 136 5.23 4.64 -4.90
C SER A 136 6.56 5.07 -5.53
N LEU A 137 7.14 4.21 -6.39
CA LEU A 137 8.37 4.52 -7.13
C LEU A 137 8.20 5.77 -8.00
N LEU A 138 7.11 5.82 -8.76
CA LEU A 138 6.84 6.91 -9.70
C LEU A 138 6.66 8.25 -9.01
N LEU A 139 5.84 8.29 -7.96
CA LEU A 139 5.59 9.52 -7.21
C LEU A 139 6.81 9.98 -6.42
N SER A 140 7.65 9.05 -5.95
CA SER A 140 8.86 9.40 -5.19
C SER A 140 10.00 9.89 -6.08
N ASN A 141 10.23 9.22 -7.22
CA ASN A 141 11.48 9.37 -7.98
C ASN A 141 11.28 9.91 -9.40
N HIS A 142 10.06 9.81 -9.94
CA HIS A 142 9.75 10.12 -11.33
C HIS A 142 8.60 11.12 -11.46
N TRP A 143 8.46 12.03 -10.49
CA TRP A 143 7.36 13.01 -10.45
C TRP A 143 7.27 13.86 -11.72
N SER A 144 8.40 14.26 -12.30
CA SER A 144 8.47 15.14 -13.46
C SER A 144 7.84 14.52 -14.72
N VAL A 145 8.03 13.22 -14.94
CA VAL A 145 7.56 12.51 -16.15
C VAL A 145 6.08 12.12 -16.11
N LEU A 146 5.43 12.24 -14.95
CA LEU A 146 3.99 11.99 -14.81
C LEU A 146 3.20 13.14 -15.46
N GLY A 147 2.27 12.84 -16.37
CA GLY A 147 1.40 13.84 -17.02
C GLY A 147 1.72 14.17 -18.48
N GLU A 148 2.78 13.61 -19.06
CA GLU A 148 2.99 13.66 -20.52
C GLU A 148 2.04 12.68 -21.22
N SER A 149 1.35 13.15 -22.27
CA SER A 149 0.30 12.36 -22.92
C SER A 149 0.86 11.12 -23.62
N VAL A 150 0.55 9.96 -23.04
CA VAL A 150 0.38 8.66 -23.72
C VAL A 150 1.57 8.18 -24.56
N ARG A 151 2.72 8.00 -23.90
CA ARG A 151 3.54 6.77 -24.00
C ARG A 151 4.12 6.52 -22.62
N LEU A 152 4.11 5.28 -22.13
CA LEU A 152 4.94 4.92 -20.96
C LEU A 152 6.38 5.24 -21.34
N PRO A 153 7.05 6.23 -20.70
CA PRO A 153 8.49 6.33 -20.88
C PRO A 153 9.11 5.04 -20.34
N GLN A 154 10.30 4.68 -20.83
CA GLN A 154 11.09 3.66 -20.15
C GLN A 154 11.45 4.23 -18.78
N ILE A 155 10.92 3.62 -17.72
CA ILE A 155 11.12 4.07 -16.34
C ILE A 155 11.97 3.04 -15.64
N ASP A 156 13.19 3.46 -15.28
CA ASP A 156 14.15 2.61 -14.58
C ASP A 156 13.52 2.01 -13.31
N GLY A 157 13.61 0.68 -13.21
CA GLY A 157 13.13 -0.04 -12.04
C GLY A 157 11.62 -0.36 -12.01
N LEU A 158 10.78 0.28 -12.84
CA LEU A 158 9.34 -0.01 -12.85
C LEU A 158 9.06 -1.43 -13.36
N GLU A 159 9.62 -1.79 -14.53
CA GLU A 159 9.50 -3.14 -15.08
C GLU A 159 10.11 -4.17 -14.11
N LYS A 160 11.27 -3.86 -13.53
CA LYS A 160 11.95 -4.72 -12.55
C LYS A 160 11.03 -5.08 -11.37
N ILE A 161 10.34 -4.11 -10.77
CA ILE A 161 9.39 -4.34 -9.66
C ILE A 161 8.29 -5.33 -10.06
N MET A 162 7.76 -5.19 -11.28
CA MET A 162 6.69 -6.07 -11.78
C MET A 162 7.23 -7.47 -12.06
N THR A 163 8.41 -7.54 -12.67
CA THR A 163 9.04 -8.77 -13.16
C THR A 163 9.60 -9.66 -12.05
N GLU A 164 10.17 -9.10 -10.98
CA GLU A 164 10.71 -9.85 -9.83
C GLU A 164 9.67 -10.76 -9.14
N SER A 165 8.37 -10.48 -9.31
CA SER A 165 7.29 -11.25 -8.69
C SER A 165 6.69 -12.31 -9.62
N LEU A 166 7.08 -12.29 -10.88
CA LEU A 166 6.55 -13.11 -11.97
C LEU A 166 7.51 -14.23 -12.40
N HIS A 167 8.83 -14.05 -12.23
CA HIS A 167 9.87 -14.95 -12.74
C HIS A 167 9.94 -16.36 -12.16
N ALA A 168 9.10 -16.73 -11.20
CA ALA A 168 9.11 -18.05 -10.59
C ALA A 168 8.11 -19.04 -11.23
N SER A 169 7.70 -18.76 -12.47
CA SER A 169 6.70 -19.57 -13.15
C SER A 169 7.15 -19.85 -14.58
N GLY A 170 7.31 -21.12 -14.93
CA GLY A 170 7.71 -21.55 -16.28
C GLY A 170 6.66 -21.30 -17.36
N LYS A 171 6.01 -20.13 -17.35
CA LYS A 171 5.16 -19.64 -18.45
C LYS A 171 6.03 -19.03 -19.55
N ASP A 172 5.50 -19.02 -20.76
CA ASP A 172 6.11 -18.39 -21.94
C ASP A 172 6.36 -16.89 -21.72
N ASP A 173 7.55 -16.43 -22.11
CA ASP A 173 8.06 -15.07 -21.88
C ASP A 173 7.13 -14.00 -22.47
N SER A 174 6.51 -14.30 -23.62
CA SER A 174 5.62 -13.37 -24.33
C SER A 174 4.37 -12.95 -23.53
N SER A 175 3.81 -13.87 -22.74
CA SER A 175 2.63 -13.61 -21.92
C SER A 175 2.97 -12.84 -20.65
N LEU A 176 4.19 -13.02 -20.14
CA LEU A 176 4.71 -12.28 -18.99
C LEU A 176 5.01 -10.82 -19.38
N GLU A 177 5.59 -10.59 -20.55
CA GLU A 177 5.84 -9.24 -21.07
C GLU A 177 4.56 -8.40 -21.19
N VAL A 178 3.49 -8.97 -21.76
CA VAL A 178 2.20 -8.28 -21.86
C VAL A 178 1.64 -7.93 -20.48
N MET A 179 1.75 -8.85 -19.51
CA MET A 179 1.30 -8.61 -18.15
C MET A 179 2.09 -7.50 -17.46
N VAL A 180 3.42 -7.53 -17.58
CA VAL A 180 4.31 -6.49 -17.04
C VAL A 180 3.98 -5.13 -17.65
N ALA A 181 3.78 -5.06 -18.96
CA ALA A 181 3.43 -3.83 -19.65
C ALA A 181 2.09 -3.25 -19.16
N GLU A 182 1.06 -4.08 -18.99
CA GLU A 182 -0.22 -3.65 -18.43
C GLU A 182 -0.08 -3.19 -16.97
N MET A 183 0.69 -3.89 -16.14
CA MET A 183 0.95 -3.47 -14.75
C MET A 183 1.69 -2.13 -14.67
N CYS A 184 2.69 -1.92 -15.53
CA CYS A 184 3.41 -0.65 -15.64
C CYS A 184 2.47 0.48 -16.08
N TRP A 185 1.61 0.21 -17.07
CA TRP A 185 0.58 1.15 -17.52
C TRP A 185 -0.32 1.56 -16.35
N TRP A 186 -0.82 0.61 -15.57
CA TRP A 186 -1.64 0.91 -14.40
C TRP A 186 -0.93 1.80 -13.40
N ALA A 187 0.31 1.44 -13.01
CA ALA A 187 1.09 2.24 -12.07
C ALA A 187 1.27 3.68 -12.57
N PHE A 188 1.60 3.87 -13.86
CA PHE A 188 1.80 5.18 -14.46
C PHE A 188 0.53 6.03 -14.48
N HIS A 189 -0.60 5.46 -14.89
CA HIS A 189 -1.87 6.17 -14.95
C HIS A 189 -2.38 6.56 -13.55
N LEU A 190 -2.26 5.65 -12.58
CA LEU A 190 -2.61 5.94 -11.19
C LEU A 190 -1.72 7.03 -10.60
N ALA A 191 -0.40 6.93 -10.76
CA ALA A 191 0.53 7.96 -10.30
C ALA A 191 0.25 9.33 -10.97
N SER A 192 -0.06 9.36 -12.27
CA SER A 192 -0.38 10.60 -12.99
C SER A 192 -1.65 11.27 -12.46
N ARG A 193 -2.70 10.50 -12.16
CA ARG A 193 -3.93 11.02 -11.53
C ARG A 193 -3.65 11.63 -10.16
N VAL A 194 -2.87 10.93 -9.35
CA VAL A 194 -2.47 11.38 -8.01
C VAL A 194 -1.68 12.67 -8.09
N LYS A 195 -0.69 12.74 -8.99
CA LYS A 195 0.06 13.97 -9.25
C LYS A 195 -0.87 15.12 -9.61
N ASN A 196 -1.79 14.93 -10.54
CA ASN A 196 -2.70 16.00 -10.97
C ASN A 196 -3.58 16.51 -9.81
N ARG A 197 -4.00 15.62 -8.91
CA ARG A 197 -4.75 16.00 -7.71
C ARG A 197 -3.89 16.78 -6.71
N ILE A 198 -2.68 16.31 -6.43
CA ILE A 198 -1.73 16.95 -5.51
C ILE A 198 -1.27 18.31 -6.04
N ALA A 199 -0.88 18.39 -7.32
CA ALA A 199 -0.39 19.61 -7.93
C ALA A 199 -1.49 20.68 -8.09
N GLY A 200 -2.76 20.25 -8.16
CA GLY A 200 -3.91 21.15 -8.30
C GLY A 200 -4.41 21.77 -6.99
N ASP A 201 -3.83 21.42 -5.83
CA ASP A 201 -4.34 21.87 -4.53
C ASP A 201 -3.19 22.25 -3.57
N SER A 202 -3.24 23.50 -3.10
CA SER A 202 -2.21 24.12 -2.25
C SER A 202 -1.97 23.37 -0.94
N ALA A 203 -2.95 22.59 -0.46
CA ALA A 203 -2.80 21.79 0.76
C ALA A 203 -1.67 20.74 0.64
N PHE A 204 -1.31 20.35 -0.59
CA PHE A 204 -0.30 19.32 -0.85
C PHE A 204 1.03 19.87 -1.36
N ALA A 205 1.17 21.19 -1.50
CA ALA A 205 2.37 21.80 -2.08
C ALA A 205 3.66 21.40 -1.33
N SER A 206 3.58 21.24 -0.01
CA SER A 206 4.70 20.82 0.83
C SER A 206 5.09 19.34 0.69
N LEU A 207 4.24 18.50 0.10
CA LEU A 207 4.46 17.06 -0.07
C LEU A 207 5.11 16.70 -1.41
N VAL A 208 5.09 17.63 -2.38
CA VAL A 208 5.66 17.42 -3.71
C VAL A 208 7.16 17.15 -3.60
N GLY A 209 7.62 16.08 -4.24
CA GLY A 209 9.03 15.66 -4.24
C GLY A 209 9.48 14.88 -3.02
N ARG A 210 8.58 14.62 -2.05
CA ARG A 210 8.88 13.73 -0.93
C ARG A 210 8.72 12.27 -1.31
N ARG A 211 9.50 11.40 -0.66
CA ARG A 211 9.29 9.95 -0.75
C ARG A 211 7.90 9.59 -0.25
N VAL A 212 7.20 8.74 -0.98
CA VAL A 212 5.82 8.34 -0.68
C VAL A 212 5.64 6.83 -0.82
N LEU A 213 4.84 6.27 0.09
CA LEU A 213 4.36 4.91 0.04
C LEU A 213 2.87 4.92 -0.30
N ALA A 214 2.51 4.34 -1.43
CA ALA A 214 1.13 4.12 -1.85
C ALA A 214 0.70 2.68 -1.54
N PHE A 215 -0.52 2.50 -1.03
CA PHE A 215 -1.11 1.18 -0.83
C PHE A 215 -2.65 1.20 -0.95
N PRO A 216 -3.29 0.07 -1.30
CA PRO A 216 -4.74 0.00 -1.41
C PRO A 216 -5.42 0.16 -0.04
N ALA A 217 -6.43 1.02 0.01
CA ALA A 217 -7.30 1.18 1.17
C ALA A 217 -8.41 0.12 1.17
N LYS A 218 -8.77 -0.45 2.33
CA LYS A 218 -9.79 -1.53 2.44
C LYS A 218 -11.23 -1.04 2.56
N ASN A 219 -11.47 0.25 2.79
CA ASN A 219 -12.79 0.72 3.24
C ASN A 219 -13.63 1.37 2.12
N ARG A 220 -14.93 1.01 2.16
CA ARG A 220 -16.09 1.28 1.28
C ARG A 220 -16.26 0.42 0.05
N ASP A 221 -17.51 0.46 -0.46
CA ASP A 221 -18.17 -0.31 -1.53
C ASP A 221 -17.46 -0.33 -2.91
N THR A 222 -16.19 0.04 -2.97
CA THR A 222 -15.42 0.23 -4.21
C THR A 222 -13.95 -0.17 -3.99
N ASP A 223 -13.47 -1.12 -4.77
CA ASP A 223 -12.13 -1.73 -4.72
C ASP A 223 -10.95 -0.79 -5.13
N ASP A 224 -11.22 0.50 -5.36
CA ASP A 224 -10.31 1.43 -6.06
C ASP A 224 -9.77 2.56 -5.16
N SER A 225 -9.85 2.44 -3.83
CA SER A 225 -9.37 3.47 -2.90
C SER A 225 -7.88 3.31 -2.56
N MET A 226 -7.17 4.42 -2.33
CA MET A 226 -5.73 4.43 -2.02
C MET A 226 -5.42 5.28 -0.78
N THR A 227 -4.44 4.80 0.01
CA THR A 227 -3.74 5.61 1.01
C THR A 227 -2.31 5.89 0.54
N LEU A 228 -1.86 7.13 0.73
CA LEU A 228 -0.49 7.58 0.53
C LEU A 228 0.11 7.96 1.88
N VAL A 229 1.37 7.61 2.11
CA VAL A 229 2.12 7.98 3.31
C VAL A 229 3.40 8.67 2.86
N PHE A 230 3.52 9.96 3.13
CA PHE A 230 4.69 10.76 2.76
C PHE A 230 5.66 10.87 3.93
N ALA A 231 6.96 10.78 3.63
CA ALA A 231 7.99 11.10 4.61
C ALA A 231 7.80 12.54 5.12
N GLN A 232 7.97 12.77 6.42
CA GLN A 232 8.05 14.11 6.97
C GLN A 232 9.50 14.51 7.20
N GLU A 233 9.81 15.79 6.99
CA GLU A 233 11.10 16.31 7.42
C GLU A 233 11.15 16.39 8.95
N PRO A 234 12.31 16.08 9.57
CA PRO A 234 12.46 16.01 11.03
C PRO A 234 12.19 17.32 11.80
N LYS A 235 11.89 18.42 11.11
CA LYS A 235 11.64 19.77 11.70
C LYS A 235 10.34 20.43 11.23
N GLY A 236 9.46 19.72 10.54
CA GLY A 236 8.33 20.36 9.85
C GLY A 236 7.15 20.70 10.77
N GLU A 237 6.87 21.99 10.94
CA GLU A 237 5.51 22.50 11.22
C GLU A 237 4.60 22.09 10.05
N GLY A 238 3.54 21.32 10.30
CA GLY A 238 2.61 20.87 9.26
C GLY A 238 1.65 19.78 9.74
N PRO A 239 0.57 19.50 8.98
CA PRO A 239 -0.40 18.46 9.34
C PRO A 239 0.20 17.06 9.20
N GLU A 240 -0.04 16.18 10.18
CA GLU A 240 0.31 14.75 10.09
C GLU A 240 -0.74 13.94 9.30
N CYS A 241 -1.92 14.50 9.03
CA CYS A 241 -2.96 13.80 8.29
C CYS A 241 -3.78 14.73 7.39
N ILE A 242 -3.96 14.35 6.12
CA ILE A 242 -4.80 15.09 5.18
C ILE A 242 -5.77 14.11 4.53
N VAL A 243 -7.07 14.31 4.71
CA VAL A 243 -8.11 13.45 4.14
C VAL A 243 -8.79 14.18 2.99
N SER A 244 -8.60 13.74 1.75
CA SER A 244 -9.33 14.28 0.60
C SER A 244 -10.53 13.38 0.26
N LEU A 245 -11.74 13.88 0.47
CA LEU A 245 -12.97 13.17 0.15
C LEU A 245 -13.49 13.59 -1.23
N SER A 246 -13.71 12.62 -2.10
CA SER A 246 -14.35 12.88 -3.40
C SER A 246 -15.88 12.88 -3.25
N GLY A 247 -16.40 13.90 -2.57
CA GLY A 247 -17.77 14.35 -2.82
C GLY A 247 -17.84 15.18 -4.11
N THR A 248 -19.04 15.42 -4.65
CA THR A 248 -19.33 16.20 -5.87
C THR A 248 -18.73 17.62 -5.94
N LYS A 249 -17.93 18.05 -4.95
CA LYS A 249 -17.05 19.23 -4.98
C LYS A 249 -15.77 19.06 -4.15
N GLY A 250 -14.99 18.00 -4.37
CA GLY A 250 -13.56 17.95 -4.00
C GLY A 250 -13.17 18.48 -2.61
N HIS A 251 -13.91 18.10 -1.58
CA HIS A 251 -13.70 18.59 -0.21
C HIS A 251 -12.43 17.96 0.39
N VAL A 252 -11.49 18.79 0.83
CA VAL A 252 -10.29 18.36 1.54
C VAL A 252 -10.43 18.72 3.01
N GLU A 253 -10.37 17.71 3.86
CA GLU A 253 -10.30 17.85 5.31
C GLU A 253 -8.85 17.74 5.75
N ILE A 254 -8.33 18.75 6.43
CA ILE A 254 -6.96 18.77 6.93
C ILE A 254 -7.00 18.55 8.43
N TRP A 255 -6.24 17.58 8.91
CA TRP A 255 -6.16 17.21 10.33
C TRP A 255 -4.75 17.46 10.83
N THR A 256 -4.64 18.08 12.00
CA THR A 256 -3.31 18.38 12.56
C THR A 256 -2.60 17.09 12.94
N LYS A 257 -3.32 16.16 13.57
CA LYS A 257 -2.81 14.84 13.94
C LYS A 257 -3.73 13.74 13.44
N GLU A 258 -3.16 12.62 13.04
CA GLU A 258 -3.96 11.43 12.73
C GLU A 258 -4.67 10.89 13.98
N SER A 259 -4.09 11.11 15.18
CA SER A 259 -4.68 10.73 16.46
C SER A 259 -5.99 11.45 16.79
N ASP A 260 -6.31 12.53 16.08
CA ASP A 260 -7.55 13.29 16.29
C ASP A 260 -8.75 12.60 15.62
N LEU A 261 -8.51 11.61 14.75
CA LEU A 261 -9.54 10.81 14.10
C LEU A 261 -9.98 9.65 14.99
N SER A 262 -11.29 9.43 15.09
CA SER A 262 -11.86 8.25 15.75
C SER A 262 -11.47 6.95 15.03
N ARG A 263 -11.58 5.81 15.71
CA ARG A 263 -11.34 4.49 15.11
C ARG A 263 -12.23 4.26 13.88
N GLU A 264 -13.49 4.69 13.97
CA GLU A 264 -14.45 4.61 12.88
C GLU A 264 -14.04 5.51 11.72
N GLN A 265 -13.51 6.72 11.98
CA GLN A 265 -13.00 7.61 10.94
C GLN A 265 -11.74 7.06 10.28
N LEU A 266 -10.76 6.60 11.06
CA LEU A 266 -9.53 5.96 10.55
C LEU A 266 -9.88 4.76 9.66
N SER A 267 -10.83 3.94 10.10
CA SER A 267 -11.34 2.84 9.31
C SER A 267 -12.01 3.38 8.05
N LYS A 268 -13.01 4.27 8.17
CA LYS A 268 -13.83 4.82 7.09
C LYS A 268 -12.98 5.45 5.99
N HIS A 269 -11.89 6.11 6.35
CA HIS A 269 -10.94 6.76 5.44
C HIS A 269 -9.83 5.82 4.99
N GLY A 270 -9.91 4.51 5.28
CA GLY A 270 -8.96 3.51 4.81
C GLY A 270 -7.53 3.64 5.38
N LEU A 271 -7.33 4.52 6.35
CA LEU A 271 -6.03 4.82 6.97
C LEU A 271 -5.52 3.66 7.83
N VAL A 272 -6.45 2.88 8.39
CA VAL A 272 -6.20 1.66 9.16
C VAL A 272 -7.25 0.60 8.83
N SER A 273 -6.80 -0.63 8.56
CA SER A 273 -7.67 -1.79 8.37
C SER A 273 -7.77 -2.57 9.68
N PHE A 274 -8.84 -2.36 10.44
CA PHE A 274 -9.13 -3.21 11.58
C PHE A 274 -9.70 -4.54 11.08
N GLU A 275 -9.16 -5.67 11.55
CA GLU A 275 -9.86 -6.94 11.41
C GLU A 275 -11.14 -6.86 12.26
N MET A 276 -12.31 -6.93 11.61
CA MET A 276 -13.55 -7.15 12.35
C MET A 276 -13.47 -8.54 12.97
N GLU A 277 -13.80 -8.67 14.26
CA GLU A 277 -14.16 -9.97 14.80
C GLU A 277 -15.28 -10.51 13.91
N SER A 278 -15.05 -11.67 13.30
CA SER A 278 -16.12 -12.43 12.67
C SER A 278 -17.10 -12.78 13.78
N THR A 279 -18.13 -11.96 13.98
CA THR A 279 -19.34 -12.37 14.70
C THR A 279 -20.08 -13.36 13.82
N THR A 280 -19.59 -14.59 13.80
CA THR A 280 -20.33 -15.77 13.39
C THR A 280 -20.33 -16.69 14.60
N GLY A 281 -21.41 -16.60 15.37
CA GLY A 281 -21.84 -17.68 16.25
C GLY A 281 -22.45 -18.83 15.46
#